data_AF-A0A3D0V6A4-F1
#
_entry.id   AF-A0A3D0V6A4-F1
#
_cell.length_a   1.000
_cell.length_b   1.000
_cell.length_c   1.000
_cell.angle_alpha   90.00
_cell.angle_beta   90.00
_cell.angle_gamma   90.00
#
_symmetry.space_group_name_H-M   'P 1'
#
loop_
_entity.id
_entity.type
_entity.pdbx_description
1 polymer ?
#
loop_
_entity_poly.entity_id
_entity_poly.type
_entity_poly.pdbx_seq_one_letter_code
_entity_poly.pdbx_strand_id
1 'polypeptide(L)'
;MSEIISVIFIGLHVFLAWLLIEVFVNVFHGLKRSWFIVWHYFVVFLSFIGMFFLYFSFFTLFPVFTVMVVAMLFLLLLELFVFRYMYSGELWFLNYVDWIAPVFIAISSIYLAGAIVM
;
A
#
# COMPACT_ATOMS: atom_id res chain seq x y z
N MET A 1 -21.78 11.22 -2.85
CA MET A 1 -21.39 9.88 -2.36
C MET A 1 -21.34 9.94 -0.84
N SER A 2 -21.81 8.94 -0.11
CA SER A 2 -21.76 8.97 1.37
C SER A 2 -20.33 8.74 1.86
N GLU A 3 -20.02 9.26 3.05
CA GLU A 3 -18.71 9.08 3.70
C GLU A 3 -18.33 7.59 3.83
N ILE A 4 -19.31 6.74 4.18
CA ILE A 4 -19.13 5.28 4.29
C ILE A 4 -18.66 4.68 2.96
N ILE A 5 -19.29 5.08 1.85
CA ILE A 5 -18.92 4.58 0.52
C ILE A 5 -17.49 5.03 0.16
N SER A 6 -17.11 6.26 0.51
CA SER A 6 -15.75 6.76 0.30
C SER A 6 -14.71 5.95 1.08
N VAL A 7 -14.98 5.62 2.34
CA VAL A 7 -14.11 4.77 3.17
C VAL A 7 -13.96 3.37 2.56
N ILE A 8 -15.06 2.77 2.06
CA ILE A 8 -15.02 1.47 1.37
C ILE A 8 -14.14 1.56 0.12
N PHE A 9 -14.26 2.63 -0.68
CA PHE A 9 -13.41 2.79 -1.85
C PHE A 9 -11.94 2.98 -1.48
N ILE A 10 -11.61 3.72 -0.41
CA ILE A 10 -10.22 3.82 0.07
C ILE A 10 -9.70 2.41 0.39
N GLY A 11 -10.46 1.62 1.15
CA GLY A 11 -10.09 0.23 1.47
C GLY A 11 -9.89 -0.65 0.25
N LEU A 12 -10.76 -0.53 -0.76
CA LEU A 12 -10.63 -1.26 -2.03
C LEU A 12 -9.36 -0.88 -2.78
N HIS A 13 -9.00 0.41 -2.84
CA HIS A 13 -7.78 0.87 -3.49
C HIS A 13 -6.52 0.38 -2.76
N VAL A 14 -6.53 0.37 -1.41
CA VAL A 14 -5.46 -0.25 -0.61
C VAL A 14 -5.33 -1.74 -0.93
N PHE A 15 -6.45 -2.47 -0.94
CA PHE A 15 -6.44 -3.90 -1.21
C PHE A 15 -5.91 -4.23 -2.60
N LEU A 16 -6.31 -3.47 -3.63
CA LEU A 16 -5.82 -3.64 -5.00
C LEU A 16 -4.34 -3.29 -5.13
N ALA A 17 -3.88 -2.19 -4.52
CA ALA A 17 -2.46 -1.83 -4.50
C ALA A 17 -1.62 -2.94 -3.82
N TRP A 18 -2.13 -3.48 -2.72
CA TRP A 18 -1.52 -4.60 -2.01
C TRP A 18 -1.46 -5.87 -2.87
N LEU A 19 -2.54 -6.24 -3.56
CA LEU A 19 -2.53 -7.39 -4.49
C LEU A 19 -1.48 -7.25 -5.60
N LEU A 20 -1.29 -6.04 -6.15
CA LEU A 20 -0.25 -5.79 -7.16
C LEU A 20 1.16 -6.03 -6.59
N ILE A 21 1.39 -5.63 -5.34
CA ILE A 21 2.65 -5.87 -4.63
C ILE A 21 2.85 -7.37 -4.41
N GLU A 22 1.82 -8.09 -3.96
CA GLU A 22 1.91 -9.54 -3.74
C GLU A 22 2.15 -10.33 -5.02
N VAL A 23 1.52 -9.95 -6.13
CA VAL A 23 1.81 -10.54 -7.44
C VAL A 23 3.29 -10.36 -7.78
N PHE A 24 3.85 -9.17 -7.54
CA PHE A 24 5.27 -8.93 -7.72
C PHE A 24 6.12 -9.83 -6.80
N VAL A 25 5.84 -9.89 -5.50
CA VAL A 25 6.61 -10.70 -4.54
C VAL A 25 6.61 -12.16 -4.97
N ASN A 26 5.46 -12.72 -5.34
CA ASN A 26 5.33 -14.12 -5.73
C ASN A 26 6.01 -14.44 -7.08
N VAL A 27 6.03 -13.51 -8.03
CA VAL A 27 6.71 -13.71 -9.33
C VAL A 27 8.22 -13.52 -9.22
N PHE A 28 8.69 -12.58 -8.39
CA PHE A 28 10.09 -12.13 -8.37
C PHE A 28 10.88 -12.53 -7.12
N HIS A 29 10.37 -13.41 -6.27
CA HIS A 29 11.05 -13.89 -5.04
C HIS A 29 12.43 -14.53 -5.29
N GLY A 30 12.72 -15.00 -6.51
CA GLY A 30 14.02 -15.57 -6.89
C GLY A 30 15.11 -14.56 -7.24
N LEU A 31 14.81 -13.25 -7.25
CA LEU A 31 15.80 -12.22 -7.57
C LEU A 31 16.91 -12.12 -6.50
N LYS A 32 18.10 -11.66 -6.92
CA LYS A 32 19.14 -11.26 -5.97
C LYS A 32 18.57 -10.21 -5.02
N ARG A 33 18.81 -10.39 -3.71
CA ARG A 33 18.21 -9.58 -2.63
C ARG A 33 18.23 -8.07 -2.87
N SER A 34 19.36 -7.50 -3.31
CA SER A 34 19.48 -6.07 -3.59
C SER A 34 18.52 -5.59 -4.70
N TRP A 35 18.38 -6.39 -5.77
CA TRP A 35 17.47 -6.09 -6.86
C TRP A 35 16.01 -6.26 -6.44
N PHE A 36 15.72 -7.32 -5.68
CA PHE A 36 14.39 -7.54 -5.12
C PHE A 36 13.92 -6.34 -4.30
N ILE A 37 14.76 -5.82 -3.39
CA ILE A 37 14.42 -4.65 -2.55
C ILE A 37 14.12 -3.42 -3.40
N VAL A 38 14.98 -3.09 -4.37
CA VAL A 38 14.80 -1.92 -5.24
C VAL A 38 13.50 -2.03 -6.04
N TRP A 39 13.25 -3.18 -6.65
CA TRP A 39 12.03 -3.41 -7.42
C TRP A 39 10.78 -3.43 -6.54
N HIS A 40 10.87 -4.00 -5.34
CA HIS A 40 9.78 -4.00 -4.38
C HIS A 40 9.37 -2.57 -4.01
N TYR A 41 10.33 -1.71 -3.66
CA TYR A 41 10.07 -0.31 -3.32
C TYR A 41 9.47 0.46 -4.49
N PHE A 42 9.96 0.21 -5.71
CA PHE A 42 9.42 0.80 -6.91
C PHE A 42 7.98 0.37 -7.19
N VAL A 43 7.67 -0.93 -7.03
CA VAL A 43 6.32 -1.47 -7.20
C VAL A 43 5.37 -0.94 -6.13
N VAL A 44 5.81 -0.85 -4.86
CA VAL A 44 5.01 -0.24 -3.78
C VAL A 44 4.67 1.20 -4.14
N PHE A 45 5.65 1.99 -4.57
CA PHE A 45 5.44 3.37 -5.01
C PHE A 45 4.42 3.44 -6.16
N LEU A 46 4.64 2.68 -7.24
CA LEU A 46 3.77 2.72 -8.42
C LEU A 46 2.34 2.23 -8.13
N SER A 47 2.19 1.17 -7.36
CA SER A 47 0.88 0.63 -7.00
C SER A 47 0.09 1.62 -6.17
N PHE A 48 0.70 2.22 -5.13
CA PHE A 48 -0.01 3.17 -4.29
C PHE A 48 -0.24 4.51 -4.99
N ILE A 49 0.75 5.08 -5.68
CA ILE A 49 0.53 6.34 -6.42
C ILE A 49 -0.51 6.15 -7.51
N GLY A 50 -0.47 5.05 -8.28
CA GLY A 50 -1.41 4.79 -9.36
C GLY A 50 -2.83 4.59 -8.86
N MET A 51 -3.04 3.73 -7.86
CA MET A 51 -4.36 3.49 -7.30
C MET A 51 -4.92 4.76 -6.65
N PHE A 52 -4.14 5.50 -5.87
CA PHE A 52 -4.66 6.70 -5.22
C PHE A 52 -4.79 7.91 -6.15
N PHE A 53 -4.00 7.98 -7.24
CA PHE A 53 -4.24 8.95 -8.30
C PHE A 53 -5.62 8.74 -8.94
N LEU A 54 -6.00 7.48 -9.21
CA LEU A 54 -7.35 7.15 -9.68
C LEU A 54 -8.39 7.53 -8.63
N TYR A 55 -8.18 7.16 -7.36
CA TYR A 55 -9.11 7.51 -6.28
C TYR A 55 -9.36 9.03 -6.22
N PHE A 56 -8.31 9.85 -6.13
CA PHE A 56 -8.46 11.31 -6.02
C PHE A 56 -9.04 11.94 -7.29
N SER A 57 -8.81 11.35 -8.47
CA SER A 57 -9.38 11.84 -9.74
C SER A 57 -10.89 11.66 -9.82
N PHE A 58 -11.45 10.65 -9.14
CA PHE A 58 -12.88 10.35 -9.16
C PHE A 58 -13.61 10.70 -7.86
N PHE A 59 -12.88 10.83 -6.74
CA PHE A 59 -13.43 11.02 -5.41
C PHE A 59 -12.66 12.08 -4.62
N THR A 60 -13.31 13.19 -4.26
CA THR A 60 -12.69 14.32 -3.56
C THR A 60 -13.35 14.64 -2.21
N LEU A 61 -14.07 13.66 -1.64
CA LEU A 61 -14.88 13.86 -0.44
C LEU A 61 -14.10 14.13 0.84
N PHE A 62 -12.85 13.65 0.93
CA PHE A 62 -12.03 13.79 2.12
C PHE A 62 -10.73 14.53 1.81
N PRO A 63 -10.21 15.34 2.76
CA PRO A 63 -8.87 15.87 2.67
C PRO A 63 -7.83 14.77 2.51
N VAL A 64 -6.74 15.05 1.79
CA VAL A 64 -5.65 14.10 1.52
C VAL A 64 -5.16 13.39 2.80
N PHE A 65 -4.99 14.15 3.89
CA PHE A 65 -4.56 13.61 5.17
C PHE A 65 -5.53 12.55 5.74
N THR A 66 -6.83 12.79 5.67
CA THR A 66 -7.85 11.83 6.13
C THR A 66 -7.79 10.55 5.30
N VAL A 67 -7.62 10.67 3.98
CA VAL A 67 -7.48 9.52 3.08
C VAL A 67 -6.25 8.70 3.43
N MET A 68 -5.11 9.33 3.72
CA MET A 68 -3.89 8.64 4.17
C MET A 68 -4.11 7.86 5.47
N VAL A 69 -4.74 8.49 6.47
CA VAL A 69 -4.98 7.84 7.78
C VAL A 69 -5.88 6.62 7.60
N VAL A 70 -6.98 6.77 6.86
CA VAL A 70 -7.90 5.65 6.59
C VAL A 70 -7.21 4.55 5.80
N ALA A 71 -6.43 4.91 4.77
CA ALA A 71 -5.66 3.95 3.99
C ALA A 71 -4.64 3.17 4.83
N MET A 72 -3.95 3.86 5.75
CA MET A 72 -3.00 3.22 6.67
C MET A 72 -3.69 2.25 7.63
N LEU A 73 -4.89 2.58 8.12
CA LEU A 73 -5.68 1.66 8.93
C LEU A 73 -6.08 0.41 8.13
N PHE A 74 -6.51 0.55 6.88
CA PHE A 74 -6.79 -0.60 6.02
C PHE A 74 -5.55 -1.44 5.73
N LEU A 75 -4.41 -0.80 5.45
CA LEU A 75 -3.15 -1.50 5.21
C LEU A 75 -2.74 -2.29 6.46
N LEU A 76 -2.82 -1.68 7.64
CA LEU A 76 -2.55 -2.37 8.91
C LEU A 76 -3.50 -3.55 9.14
N LEU A 77 -4.79 -3.39 8.87
CA LEU A 77 -5.77 -4.48 9.02
C LEU A 77 -5.48 -5.63 8.04
N LEU A 78 -5.15 -5.30 6.80
CA LEU A 78 -4.81 -6.28 5.77
C LEU A 78 -3.55 -7.03 6.17
N GLU A 79 -2.48 -6.31 6.50
CA GLU A 79 -1.23 -6.87 6.99
C GLU A 79 -1.51 -7.75 8.21
N LEU A 80 -2.15 -7.28 9.27
CA LEU A 80 -2.47 -8.09 10.45
C LEU A 80 -3.20 -9.40 10.13
N PHE A 81 -4.15 -9.36 9.19
CA PHE A 81 -4.87 -10.56 8.77
C PHE A 81 -3.94 -11.52 8.01
N VAL A 82 -3.19 -11.02 7.02
CA VAL A 82 -2.37 -11.84 6.13
C VAL A 82 -1.05 -12.29 6.77
N PHE A 83 -0.44 -11.45 7.62
CA PHE A 83 0.82 -11.73 8.29
C PHE A 83 0.77 -13.01 9.10
N ARG A 84 -0.38 -13.27 9.74
CA ARG A 84 -0.65 -14.49 10.50
C ARG A 84 -0.56 -15.75 9.63
N TYR A 85 -0.89 -15.66 8.36
CA TYR A 85 -0.93 -16.81 7.44
C TYR A 85 0.34 -16.95 6.60
N MET A 86 1.00 -15.83 6.26
CA MET A 86 2.18 -15.81 5.36
C MET A 86 3.52 -15.97 6.09
N TYR A 87 3.64 -15.47 7.33
CA TYR A 87 4.94 -15.34 8.01
C TYR A 87 5.10 -16.23 9.25
N SER A 88 4.48 -17.41 9.27
CA SER A 88 4.70 -18.42 10.31
C SER A 88 6.08 -19.10 10.16
N GLY A 89 7.18 -18.41 10.53
CA GLY A 89 8.55 -18.92 10.45
C GLY A 89 9.68 -17.97 10.93
N GLU A 90 10.94 -18.35 10.71
CA GLU A 90 12.19 -17.74 11.25
C GLU A 90 12.52 -16.30 10.78
N LEU A 91 11.73 -15.68 9.90
CA LEU A 91 12.05 -14.38 9.28
C LEU A 91 11.52 -13.14 10.03
N TRP A 92 10.97 -13.33 11.24
CA TRP A 92 10.23 -12.30 12.00
C TRP A 92 10.97 -10.98 12.29
N PHE A 93 12.31 -10.98 12.37
CA PHE A 93 13.10 -9.79 12.71
C PHE A 93 13.56 -8.97 11.49
N LEU A 94 13.76 -9.60 10.33
CA LEU A 94 14.04 -8.90 9.06
C LEU A 94 12.80 -8.11 8.59
N ASN A 95 11.63 -8.50 9.08
CA ASN A 95 10.34 -7.90 8.74
C ASN A 95 10.18 -6.44 9.16
N TYR A 96 10.81 -5.92 10.21
CA TYR A 96 10.51 -4.55 10.64
C TYR A 96 11.03 -3.48 9.68
N VAL A 97 12.30 -3.59 9.24
CA VAL A 97 12.87 -2.63 8.28
C VAL A 97 12.29 -2.87 6.88
N ASP A 98 12.10 -4.14 6.51
CA ASP A 98 11.45 -4.53 5.26
C ASP A 98 9.97 -4.12 5.18
N TRP A 99 9.33 -3.83 6.32
CA TRP A 99 7.93 -3.38 6.39
C TRP A 99 7.82 -1.85 6.53
N ILE A 100 8.61 -1.21 7.40
CA ILE A 100 8.55 0.23 7.63
C ILE A 100 8.84 1.02 6.35
N ALA A 101 9.85 0.64 5.58
CA ALA A 101 10.23 1.37 4.37
C ALA A 101 9.11 1.31 3.30
N PRO A 102 8.55 0.14 2.93
CA PRO A 102 7.37 0.08 2.08
C PRO A 102 6.16 0.84 2.60
N VAL A 103 5.87 0.77 3.91
CA VAL A 103 4.74 1.52 4.49
C VAL A 103 4.97 3.03 4.36
N PHE A 104 6.17 3.52 4.62
CA PHE A 104 6.53 4.92 4.43
C PHE A 104 6.38 5.34 2.95
N ILE A 105 6.85 4.51 2.02
CA ILE A 105 6.72 4.75 0.58
C ILE A 105 5.24 4.78 0.17
N ALA A 106 4.43 3.82 0.62
CA ALA A 106 3.01 3.74 0.33
C ALA A 106 2.28 5.01 0.79
N ILE A 107 2.47 5.42 2.04
CA ILE A 107 1.83 6.61 2.61
C ILE A 107 2.28 7.89 1.89
N SER A 108 3.58 8.02 1.61
CA SER A 108 4.13 9.16 0.87
C SER A 108 3.58 9.22 -0.56
N SER A 109 3.37 8.06 -1.20
CA SER A 109 2.79 7.94 -2.54
C SER A 109 1.33 8.37 -2.57
N ILE A 110 0.56 8.03 -1.53
CA ILE A 110 -0.83 8.50 -1.37
C ILE A 110 -0.86 10.01 -1.23
N TYR A 111 0.00 10.58 -0.37
CA TYR A 111 0.07 12.03 -0.19
C TYR A 111 0.43 12.74 -1.50
N LEU A 112 1.44 12.23 -2.21
CA LEU A 112 1.87 12.76 -3.50
C LEU A 112 0.75 12.70 -4.55
N ALA A 113 0.03 11.57 -4.65
CA ALA A 113 -1.11 11.45 -5.54
C ALA A 113 -2.19 12.49 -5.22
N GLY A 114 -2.49 12.70 -3.93
CA GLY A 114 -3.44 13.72 -3.49
C GLY A 114 -2.96 15.14 -3.82
N ALA A 115 -1.69 15.46 -3.56
CA ALA A 115 -1.11 16.78 -3.82
C ALA A 115 -1.02 17.13 -5.32
N ILE A 116 -1.00 16.13 -6.21
CA ILE A 116 -1.01 16.35 -7.67
C ILE A 116 -2.44 16.64 -8.16
N VAL A 117 -3.46 16.02 -7.56
CA VAL A 117 -4.84 16.03 -8.08
C VAL A 117 -5.74 17.07 -7.41
N MET A 118 -5.54 17.34 -6.11
CA MET A 118 -6.37 18.23 -5.29
C MET A 118 -5.67 19.56 -5.00
#